data_AF-A0A0Q9ZJ71-F1
#
_entry.id   AF-A0A0Q9ZJ71-F1
#
_cell.length_a   1.000
_cell.length_b   1.000
_cell.length_c   1.000
_cell.angle_alpha   90.00
_cell.angle_beta   90.00
_cell.angle_gamma   90.00
#
_symmetry.space_group_name_H-M   'P 1'
#
loop_
_entity.id
_entity.type
_entity.pdbx_description
1 polymer ?
#
loop_
_entity_poly.entity_id
_entity_poly.type
_entity_poly.pdbx_seq_one_letter_code
_entity_poly.pdbx_strand_id
1 'polypeptide(L)'
;MFAVIIIIIVIWIVMWGFYKFMYPRAPKSMMPKKGDVITPRQCNFCGNSLAEYRGVLETKPNLAANSESAIGENQALFFCNYEHQADFHAGKVYNPEV
;
A
#
# COMPACT_ATOMS: atom_id res chain seq x y z
N MET A 1 -12.96 47.64 -8.31
CA MET A 1 -13.29 46.48 -7.45
C MET A 1 -13.73 45.26 -8.26
N PHE A 2 -14.68 45.38 -9.21
CA PHE A 2 -15.12 44.26 -10.06
C PHE A 2 -14.02 43.56 -10.87
N ALA A 3 -13.07 44.31 -11.45
CA ALA A 3 -11.95 43.72 -12.20
C ALA A 3 -11.09 42.78 -11.35
N VAL A 4 -10.84 43.13 -10.08
CA VAL A 4 -10.07 42.30 -9.14
C VAL A 4 -10.81 41.00 -8.84
N ILE A 5 -12.13 41.08 -8.64
CA ILE A 5 -12.98 39.91 -8.39
C ILE A 5 -12.98 38.96 -9.59
N ILE A 6 -13.09 39.47 -10.81
CA ILE A 6 -13.05 38.67 -12.04
C ILE A 6 -11.71 37.93 -12.17
N ILE A 7 -10.59 38.60 -11.90
CA ILE A 7 -9.26 37.99 -11.96
C ILE A 7 -9.12 36.84 -10.96
N ILE A 8 -9.61 37.01 -9.73
CA ILE A 8 -9.57 35.96 -8.71
C ILE A 8 -10.37 34.72 -9.16
N ILE A 9 -11.56 34.91 -9.75
CA ILE A 9 -12.39 33.81 -10.26
C ILE A 9 -11.69 33.08 -11.41
N VAL A 10 -11.08 33.81 -12.34
CA VAL A 10 -10.34 33.21 -13.46
C VAL A 10 -9.17 32.38 -12.94
N ILE A 11 -8.38 32.90 -12.01
CA ILE A 11 -7.27 32.17 -11.40
C ILE A 11 -7.78 30.90 -10.71
N TRP A 12 -8.90 30.98 -9.98
CA TRP A 12 -9.46 29.82 -9.28
C TRP A 12 -9.92 28.71 -10.25
N ILE A 13 -10.62 29.07 -11.34
CA ILE A 13 -11.06 28.13 -12.36
C ILE A 13 -9.86 27.49 -13.08
N VAL A 14 -8.87 28.30 -13.44
CA VAL A 14 -7.64 27.84 -14.11
C VAL A 14 -6.88 26.87 -13.20
N MET A 15 -6.64 27.24 -11.94
CA MET A 15 -6.02 26.36 -10.95
C MET A 15 -6.79 25.05 -10.82
N TRP A 16 -8.11 25.09 -10.64
CA TRP A 16 -8.93 23.88 -10.52
C TRP A 16 -8.80 22.96 -11.74
N GLY A 17 -8.84 23.52 -12.96
CA GLY A 17 -8.66 22.78 -14.20
C GLY A 17 -7.29 22.11 -14.30
N PHE A 18 -6.22 22.87 -14.01
CA PHE A 18 -4.85 22.35 -13.99
C PHE A 18 -4.65 21.25 -12.95
N TYR A 19 -5.17 21.43 -11.73
CA TYR A 19 -5.08 20.41 -10.69
C TYR A 19 -5.77 19.11 -11.11
N LYS A 20 -6.95 19.21 -11.73
CA LYS A 20 -7.68 18.03 -12.22
C LYS A 20 -6.97 17.32 -13.37
N PHE A 21 -6.26 18.07 -14.21
CA PHE A 21 -5.53 17.53 -15.36
C PHE A 21 -4.18 16.92 -14.98
N MET A 22 -3.36 17.61 -14.18
CA MET A 22 -2.04 17.13 -13.76
C MET A 22 -2.11 16.03 -12.71
N TYR A 23 -3.13 16.04 -11.86
CA TYR A 23 -3.33 15.05 -10.80
C TYR A 23 -4.64 14.30 -11.03
N PRO A 24 -4.75 13.52 -12.13
CA PRO A 24 -5.92 12.69 -12.33
C PRO A 24 -6.00 11.72 -11.15
N ARG A 25 -7.22 11.48 -10.65
CA ARG A 25 -7.42 10.50 -9.59
C ARG A 25 -6.84 9.15 -10.01
N ALA A 26 -6.25 8.44 -9.05
CA ALA A 26 -5.67 7.11 -9.29
C ALA A 26 -6.64 6.22 -10.10
N PRO A 27 -6.13 5.43 -11.05
CA PRO A 27 -6.96 4.61 -11.91
C PRO A 27 -7.80 3.64 -11.08
N LYS A 28 -9.06 3.43 -11.48
CA LYS A 28 -10.01 2.55 -10.76
C LYS A 28 -9.52 1.10 -10.64
N SER A 29 -8.58 0.67 -11.49
CA SER A 29 -7.93 -0.64 -11.40
C SER A 29 -7.15 -0.84 -10.09
N MET A 30 -6.69 0.25 -9.49
CA MET A 30 -6.04 0.24 -8.19
C MET A 30 -7.04 0.36 -7.04
N MET A 31 -8.36 0.46 -7.25
CA MET A 31 -9.31 0.51 -6.13
C MET A 31 -9.69 -0.92 -5.69
N PRO A 32 -10.05 -1.14 -4.41
CA PRO A 32 -10.56 -2.42 -3.97
C PRO A 32 -11.81 -2.80 -4.76
N LYS A 33 -11.82 -4.04 -5.26
CA LYS A 33 -12.94 -4.63 -5.98
C LYS A 33 -13.94 -5.23 -4.98
N LYS A 34 -15.16 -5.47 -5.45
CA LYS A 34 -16.18 -6.14 -4.62
C LYS A 34 -15.70 -7.55 -4.27
N GLY A 35 -15.52 -7.82 -2.97
CA GLY A 35 -14.98 -9.08 -2.47
C GLY A 35 -13.56 -8.98 -1.90
N ASP A 36 -12.88 -7.86 -2.12
CA ASP A 36 -11.56 -7.63 -1.53
C ASP A 36 -11.65 -7.35 -0.03
N VAL A 37 -10.73 -7.95 0.73
CA VAL A 37 -10.60 -7.71 2.15
C VAL A 37 -9.87 -6.37 2.36
N ILE A 38 -10.60 -5.38 2.88
CA ILE A 38 -10.08 -4.03 3.15
C ILE A 38 -9.48 -3.88 4.54
N THR A 39 -9.48 -4.95 5.35
CA THR A 39 -8.95 -4.88 6.71
C THR A 39 -7.43 -4.71 6.64
N PRO A 40 -6.87 -3.80 7.46
CA PRO A 40 -5.43 -3.64 7.55
C PRO A 40 -4.81 -4.83 8.28
N ARG A 41 -3.69 -5.33 7.76
CA ARG A 41 -2.80 -6.29 8.39
C ARG A 41 -1.40 -5.71 8.50
N GLN A 42 -0.64 -6.19 9.48
CA GLN A 42 0.75 -5.80 9.66
C GLN A 42 1.65 -6.67 8.80
N CYS A 43 2.59 -6.05 8.10
CA CYS A 43 3.59 -6.80 7.35
C CYS A 43 4.54 -7.53 8.29
N ASN A 44 4.75 -8.83 8.07
CA ASN A 44 5.65 -9.66 8.86
C ASN A 44 7.14 -9.30 8.70
N PHE A 45 7.50 -8.54 7.65
CA PHE A 45 8.87 -8.08 7.41
C PHE A 45 9.13 -6.67 7.96
N CYS A 46 8.36 -5.67 7.53
CA CYS A 46 8.60 -4.27 7.89
C CYS A 46 7.73 -3.74 9.04
N GLY A 47 6.74 -4.51 9.50
CA GLY A 47 5.82 -4.10 10.57
C GLY A 47 4.82 -3.00 10.19
N ASN A 48 4.79 -2.54 8.94
CA ASN A 48 3.85 -1.49 8.50
C ASN A 48 2.46 -2.07 8.20
N SER A 49 1.42 -1.28 8.45
CA SER A 49 0.04 -1.67 8.20
C SER A 49 -0.37 -1.42 6.75
N LEU A 50 -0.89 -2.43 6.07
CA LEU A 50 -1.50 -2.31 4.74
C LEU A 50 -2.80 -3.10 4.66
N ALA A 51 -3.74 -2.61 3.86
CA ALA A 51 -4.97 -3.35 3.57
C ALA A 51 -4.63 -4.66 2.83
N GLU A 52 -5.29 -5.75 3.18
CA GLU A 52 -4.96 -7.09 2.69
C GLU A 52 -4.93 -7.17 1.16
N TYR A 53 -5.87 -6.52 0.47
CA TYR A 53 -5.92 -6.47 -0.99
C TYR A 53 -4.72 -5.79 -1.69
N ARG A 54 -3.88 -5.08 -0.93
CA ARG A 54 -2.66 -4.41 -1.44
C ARG A 54 -1.41 -5.27 -1.32
N GLY A 55 -1.41 -6.22 -0.39
CA GLY A 55 -0.23 -7.01 -0.05
C GLY A 55 -0.28 -8.43 -0.60
N VAL A 56 0.76 -9.18 -0.26
CA VAL A 56 0.88 -10.61 -0.56
C VAL A 56 0.52 -11.39 0.70
N LEU A 57 -0.48 -12.26 0.59
CA LEU A 57 -0.91 -13.15 1.68
C LEU A 57 -0.41 -14.58 1.40
N GLU A 58 0.40 -15.12 2.31
CA GLU A 58 0.81 -16.51 2.31
C GLU A 58 0.00 -17.29 3.35
N THR A 59 -0.92 -18.14 2.87
CA THR A 59 -1.80 -18.93 3.75
C THR A 59 -1.20 -20.26 4.18
N LYS A 60 -0.16 -20.73 3.49
CA LYS A 60 0.59 -21.95 3.80
C LYS A 60 2.08 -21.67 3.69
N PRO A 61 2.68 -21.02 4.69
CA PRO A 61 4.11 -20.75 4.65
C PRO A 61 4.86 -22.09 4.70
N ASN A 62 5.67 -22.39 3.68
CA ASN A 62 6.63 -23.48 3.75
C ASN A 62 7.83 -22.96 4.56
N LEU A 63 7.67 -22.87 5.89
CA LEU A 63 8.81 -22.59 6.74
C LEU A 63 9.75 -23.79 6.67
N ALA A 64 10.92 -23.60 6.06
CA ALA A 64 12.02 -24.53 6.21
C ALA A 64 12.31 -24.69 7.71
N ALA A 65 12.40 -25.93 8.19
CA ALA A 65 12.32 -26.35 9.58
C ALA A 65 13.45 -25.86 10.54
N ASN A 66 14.12 -24.75 10.26
CA ASN A 66 15.30 -24.27 10.99
C ASN A 66 15.21 -22.86 11.58
N SER A 67 14.04 -22.21 11.55
CA SER A 67 13.87 -20.92 12.23
C SER A 67 13.00 -21.09 13.47
N GLU A 68 13.67 -21.04 14.63
CA GLU A 68 13.15 -21.02 15.99
C GLU A 68 12.35 -19.72 16.24
N SER A 69 11.24 -19.59 15.55
CA SER A 69 10.27 -18.52 15.71
C SER A 69 8.90 -19.18 15.70
N ALA A 70 8.19 -19.06 16.82
CA ALA A 70 6.90 -19.68 17.09
C ALA A 70 5.79 -19.11 16.20
N ILE A 71 5.90 -19.31 14.89
CA ILE A 71 4.85 -19.05 13.92
C ILE A 71 4.02 -20.33 13.90
N GLY A 72 2.97 -20.36 14.73
CA GLY A 72 2.10 -21.53 14.86
C GLY A 72 1.58 -21.98 13.50
N GLU A 73 1.42 -23.29 13.32
CA GLU A 73 1.14 -24.03 12.06
C GLU A 73 -0.11 -23.58 11.26
N ASN A 74 -0.78 -22.49 11.66
CA ASN A 74 -1.96 -21.91 11.01
C ASN A 74 -1.88 -20.38 10.84
N GLN A 75 -0.71 -19.77 11.02
CA GLN A 75 -0.56 -18.32 10.88
C GLN A 75 -0.27 -17.95 9.41
N ALA A 76 -1.21 -17.24 8.79
CA ALA A 76 -1.00 -16.66 7.47
C ALA A 76 -0.01 -15.49 7.57
N LEU A 77 1.05 -15.49 6.75
CA LEU A 77 2.00 -14.39 6.67
C LEU A 77 1.47 -13.34 5.68
N PHE A 78 1.74 -12.06 5.98
CA PHE A 78 1.33 -10.94 5.17
C PHE A 78 2.53 -10.03 4.86
N PHE A 79 2.65 -9.63 3.59
CA PHE A 79 3.75 -8.80 3.11
C PHE A 79 3.25 -7.62 2.27
N CYS A 80 3.94 -6.48 2.33
CA CYS A 80 3.57 -5.30 1.54
C CYS A 80 3.68 -5.54 0.03
N ASN A 81 4.69 -6.31 -0.39
CA ASN A 81 5.01 -6.66 -1.78
C ASN A 81 5.81 -7.97 -1.83
N TYR A 82 6.16 -8.44 -3.03
CA TYR A 82 6.96 -9.65 -3.24
C TYR A 82 8.42 -9.51 -2.77
N GLU A 83 8.96 -8.29 -2.71
CA GLU A 83 10.32 -8.05 -2.23
C GLU A 83 10.41 -8.28 -0.71
N HIS A 84 9.47 -7.75 0.05
CA HIS A 84 9.38 -7.96 1.50
C HIS A 84 9.18 -9.44 1.85
N GLN A 85 8.41 -10.16 1.04
CA GLN A 85 8.24 -11.61 1.16
C GLN A 85 9.57 -12.33 0.92
N ALA A 86 10.26 -12.02 -0.18
CA ALA A 86 11.53 -12.65 -0.53
C ALA A 86 12.62 -12.36 0.51
N ASP A 87 12.70 -11.12 1.00
CA ASP A 87 13.68 -10.70 2.00
C ASP A 87 13.42 -11.32 3.37
N PHE A 88 12.15 -11.48 3.75
CA PHE A 88 11.76 -12.23 4.95
C PHE A 88 12.20 -13.68 4.87
N HIS A 89 11.93 -14.36 3.75
CA HIS A 89 12.35 -15.76 3.54
C HIS A 89 13.87 -15.91 3.39
N ALA A 90 14.57 -14.86 2.94
CA ALA A 90 16.03 -14.80 2.91
C ALA A 90 16.66 -14.52 4.29
N GLY A 91 15.85 -14.34 5.35
CA GLY A 91 16.33 -14.06 6.70
C GLY A 91 16.97 -12.68 6.85
N LYS A 92 16.66 -11.74 5.95
CA LYS A 92 17.14 -10.36 6.06
C LYS A 92 16.41 -9.64 7.20
N VAL A 93 17.01 -8.55 7.67
CA VAL A 93 16.36 -7.62 8.59
C VAL A 93 15.90 -6.42 7.76
N TYR A 94 14.66 -5.97 7.99
CA TYR A 94 14.13 -4.79 7.32
C TYR A 94 15.01 -3.57 7.63
N ASN A 95 15.48 -2.90 6.58
CA ASN A 95 16.18 -1.63 6.68
C ASN A 95 15.32 -0.55 5.99
N PRO A 96 14.78 0.43 6.74
CA PRO A 96 13.96 1.50 6.16
C PRO A 96 14.74 2.52 5.32
N GLU A 97 16.08 2.46 5.33
CA GLU A 97 16.95 3.46 4.69
C GLU A 97 17.47 3.05 3.30
N VAL A 98 17.05 1.89 2.77
CA VAL A 98 17.47 1.37 1.45
C VAL A 98 16.31 1.42 0.47
#